data_AF-A0A842P798-F1
#
_entry.id   AF-A0A842P798-F1
#
_cell.length_a   1.000
_cell.length_b   1.000
_cell.length_c   1.000
_cell.angle_alpha   90.00
_cell.angle_beta   90.00
_cell.angle_gamma   90.00
#
_symmetry.space_group_name_H-M   'P 1'
#
loop_
_entity.id
_entity.type
_entity.pdbx_description
1 polymer ?
#
loop_
_entity_poly.entity_id
_entity_poly.type
_entity_poly.pdbx_seq_one_letter_code
_entity_poly.pdbx_strand_id
1 'polypeptide(L)'
;MGEFDQAEFKRFVLESGVVGIFPKEKQLKSKRMSNWYVNWRDVTNDPALLYILAEYVINFATDKGIAGKIFYGVPEGATKIGVAMNHILGQEILKAPGQMLDSIELSDIAEDIIEQTGRLNPNCYIGYPADTPAKELALLTQHVLSTKNKFASEKLIMPMFRQVTKTHGDEKDQHSYVGKPEGRTVLVINGPWAKENNFEDLFGITGTEIVGIVYTDIAEGVIEKKYAPDDVEVFYADGGTLILNNPSGVVEVEDVTTTGGSAIKKAYELRQADIKVEGVIGVTNRTELTPIPGLDDPEVVAAFKKIYQHATGLEYIGAMGVSDAFDHMGIPYHAMITAPEFLPEAVKASDKCPELVKAIEREFKTYGLQSLKLGVE
;
A
#
# COMPACT_ATOMS: atom_id res chain seq x y z
N MET A 1 20.93 9.15 3.59
CA MET A 1 20.30 7.85 3.87
C MET A 1 21.31 6.96 4.56
N GLY A 2 20.86 6.17 5.53
CA GLY A 2 21.70 5.24 6.29
C GLY A 2 21.73 3.85 5.65
N GLU A 3 22.55 2.95 6.20
CA GLU A 3 22.51 1.52 5.88
C GLU A 3 21.25 0.89 6.49
N PHE A 4 20.70 -0.16 5.88
CA PHE A 4 19.54 -0.86 6.41
C PHE A 4 19.92 -1.77 7.58
N ASP A 5 19.46 -1.41 8.79
CA ASP A 5 19.59 -2.27 9.97
C ASP A 5 18.41 -3.26 10.07
N GLN A 6 18.65 -4.49 9.65
CA GLN A 6 17.69 -5.60 9.72
C GLN A 6 17.16 -5.85 11.14
N ALA A 7 18.00 -5.68 12.17
CA ALA A 7 17.62 -5.94 13.56
C ALA A 7 16.75 -4.81 14.11
N GLU A 8 17.04 -3.57 13.75
CA GLU A 8 16.21 -2.41 14.05
C GLU A 8 14.85 -2.51 13.36
N PHE A 9 14.83 -2.83 12.06
CA PHE A 9 13.58 -3.02 11.31
C PHE A 9 12.71 -4.13 11.92
N LYS A 10 13.31 -5.25 12.34
CA LYS A 10 12.58 -6.32 13.05
C LYS A 10 11.96 -5.82 14.36
N ARG A 11 12.68 -5.03 15.16
CA ARG A 11 12.11 -4.42 16.38
C ARG A 11 10.92 -3.53 16.04
N PHE A 12 11.07 -2.66 15.04
CA PHE A 12 9.99 -1.79 14.56
C PHE A 12 8.73 -2.59 14.17
N VAL A 13 8.88 -3.71 13.44
CA VAL A 13 7.78 -4.62 13.08
C VAL A 13 7.05 -5.14 14.32
N LEU A 14 7.78 -5.61 15.33
CA LEU A 14 7.21 -6.20 16.54
C LEU A 14 6.55 -5.14 17.43
N GLU A 15 7.23 -4.00 17.65
CA GLU A 15 6.76 -2.92 18.52
C GLU A 15 5.56 -2.16 17.94
N SER A 16 5.46 -2.07 16.61
CA SER A 16 4.34 -1.41 15.93
C SER A 16 3.08 -2.30 15.82
N GLY A 17 3.07 -3.48 16.42
CA GLY A 17 1.91 -4.38 16.41
C GLY A 17 1.55 -4.93 15.02
N VAL A 18 2.49 -4.93 14.07
CA VAL A 18 2.28 -5.40 12.70
C VAL A 18 1.93 -6.90 12.68
N VAL A 19 2.47 -7.66 13.64
CA VAL A 19 2.27 -9.11 13.74
C VAL A 19 1.21 -9.43 14.79
N GLY A 20 0.07 -9.96 14.34
CA GLY A 20 -0.99 -10.44 15.21
C GLY A 20 -0.98 -11.97 15.34
N ILE A 21 -1.14 -12.48 16.57
CA ILE A 21 -1.28 -13.92 16.86
C ILE A 21 -2.63 -14.15 17.56
N PHE A 22 -3.45 -15.05 17.00
CA PHE A 22 -4.85 -15.24 17.39
C PHE A 22 -5.11 -16.66 17.89
N PRO A 23 -5.84 -16.83 19.02
CA PRO A 23 -6.21 -18.16 19.51
C PRO A 23 -7.08 -18.95 18.52
N LYS A 24 -7.99 -18.25 17.82
CA LYS A 24 -8.84 -18.83 16.79
C LYS A 24 -8.30 -18.45 15.42
N GLU A 25 -8.24 -19.44 14.54
CA GLU A 25 -7.84 -19.24 13.14
C GLU A 25 -8.76 -18.23 12.43
N LYS A 26 -8.16 -17.42 11.55
CA LYS A 26 -8.83 -16.49 10.65
C LYS A 26 -8.65 -16.96 9.21
N GLN A 27 -9.69 -16.79 8.39
CA GLN A 27 -9.58 -17.06 6.95
C GLN A 27 -8.86 -15.90 6.24
N LEU A 28 -7.81 -16.22 5.49
CA LEU A 28 -7.03 -15.28 4.69
C LEU A 28 -7.66 -15.05 3.32
N LYS A 29 -7.14 -14.06 2.56
CA LYS A 29 -7.55 -13.80 1.16
C LYS A 29 -7.35 -15.04 0.27
N SER A 30 -6.32 -15.85 0.55
CA SER A 30 -6.05 -17.14 -0.10
C SER A 30 -7.03 -18.24 0.28
N LYS A 31 -8.04 -17.97 1.12
CA LYS A 31 -8.96 -18.93 1.75
C LYS A 31 -8.32 -19.91 2.75
N ARG A 32 -6.99 -19.88 2.89
CA ARG A 32 -6.25 -20.61 3.94
C ARG A 32 -6.66 -20.11 5.33
N MET A 33 -6.64 -21.02 6.30
CA MET A 33 -6.83 -20.69 7.71
C MET A 33 -5.48 -20.43 8.36
N SER A 34 -5.38 -19.37 9.16
CA SER A 34 -4.14 -19.02 9.83
C SER A 34 -4.38 -18.50 11.24
N ASN A 35 -3.49 -18.88 12.15
CA ASN A 35 -3.49 -18.42 13.54
C ASN A 35 -2.67 -17.12 13.74
N TRP A 36 -2.14 -16.56 12.66
CA TRP A 36 -1.35 -15.34 12.71
C TRP A 36 -1.56 -14.50 11.45
N TYR A 37 -1.31 -13.19 11.55
CA TYR A 37 -1.48 -12.26 10.44
C TYR A 37 -0.43 -11.15 10.50
N VAL A 38 -0.09 -10.62 9.34
CA VAL A 38 0.76 -9.45 9.18
C VAL A 38 -0.12 -8.33 8.65
N ASN A 39 -0.18 -7.20 9.36
CA ASN A 39 -0.98 -6.05 8.99
C ASN A 39 -0.17 -4.75 9.08
N TRP A 40 0.22 -4.20 7.94
CA TRP A 40 0.87 -2.89 7.88
C TRP A 40 -0.11 -1.72 7.92
N ARG A 41 -1.41 -1.95 8.06
CA ARG A 41 -2.41 -0.88 7.98
C ARG A 41 -2.29 0.14 9.11
N ASP A 42 -2.04 -0.30 10.34
CA ASP A 42 -1.93 0.64 11.46
C ASP A 42 -0.69 1.54 11.29
N VAL A 43 0.44 0.97 10.86
CA VAL A 43 1.66 1.72 10.48
C VAL A 43 1.43 2.65 9.30
N THR A 44 0.79 2.19 8.22
CA THR A 44 0.59 3.02 7.01
C THR A 44 -0.54 4.04 7.14
N ASN A 45 -1.36 3.96 8.19
CA ASN A 45 -2.38 4.97 8.51
C ASN A 45 -1.85 6.07 9.43
N ASP A 46 -0.78 5.81 10.18
CA ASP A 46 -0.09 6.79 11.02
C ASP A 46 1.02 7.47 10.18
N PRO A 47 0.95 8.78 9.93
CA PRO A 47 1.93 9.46 9.09
C PRO A 47 3.38 9.36 9.62
N ALA A 48 3.58 9.32 10.94
CA ALA A 48 4.92 9.23 11.54
C ALA A 48 5.50 7.83 11.33
N LEU A 49 4.71 6.79 11.62
CA LEU A 49 5.14 5.40 11.41
C LEU A 49 5.30 5.08 9.92
N LEU A 50 4.47 5.65 9.04
CA LEU A 50 4.61 5.55 7.60
C LEU A 50 5.92 6.18 7.12
N TYR A 51 6.30 7.34 7.64
CA TYR A 51 7.58 7.99 7.31
C TYR A 51 8.76 7.11 7.71
N ILE A 52 8.76 6.59 8.94
CA ILE A 52 9.80 5.67 9.44
C ILE A 52 9.87 4.41 8.56
N LEU A 53 8.72 3.81 8.22
CA LEU A 53 8.67 2.65 7.32
C LEU A 53 9.27 2.99 5.95
N ALA A 54 8.92 4.14 5.36
CA ALA A 54 9.44 4.56 4.07
C ALA A 54 10.96 4.71 4.10
N GLU A 55 11.54 5.27 5.18
CA GLU A 55 12.99 5.35 5.35
C GLU A 55 13.65 3.97 5.39
N TYR A 56 13.07 2.99 6.10
CA TYR A 56 13.58 1.61 6.10
C TYR A 56 13.58 1.00 4.70
N VAL A 57 12.49 1.17 3.95
CA VAL A 57 12.38 0.62 2.58
C VAL A 57 13.40 1.30 1.65
N ILE A 58 13.61 2.61 1.78
CA ILE A 58 14.61 3.35 0.99
C ILE A 58 16.04 2.88 1.31
N ASN A 59 16.39 2.76 2.59
CA ASN A 59 17.71 2.27 3.00
C ASN A 59 17.93 0.83 2.47
N PHE A 60 16.91 -0.03 2.58
CA PHE A 60 16.98 -1.40 2.04
C PHE A 60 17.17 -1.40 0.51
N ALA A 61 16.40 -0.60 -0.22
CA ALA A 61 16.54 -0.44 -1.66
C ALA A 61 17.93 0.06 -2.06
N THR A 62 18.51 0.95 -1.25
CA THR A 62 19.88 1.48 -1.44
C THR A 62 20.91 0.37 -1.29
N ASP A 63 20.82 -0.44 -0.23
CA ASP A 63 21.74 -1.55 0.02
C ASP A 63 21.64 -2.66 -1.04
N LYS A 64 20.47 -2.83 -1.66
CA LYS A 64 20.29 -3.74 -2.80
C LYS A 64 20.72 -3.15 -4.14
N GLY A 65 21.17 -1.89 -4.17
CA GLY A 65 21.60 -1.22 -5.40
C GLY A 65 20.45 -0.92 -6.37
N ILE A 66 19.21 -0.85 -5.86
CA ILE A 66 18.00 -0.55 -6.63
C ILE A 66 17.39 0.83 -6.26
N ALA A 67 18.09 1.62 -5.44
CA ALA A 67 17.71 3.01 -5.16
C ALA A 67 17.92 3.93 -6.38
N GLY A 68 17.15 5.02 -6.44
CA GLY A 68 17.17 5.96 -7.57
C GLY A 68 16.13 5.67 -8.66
N LYS A 69 15.13 4.85 -8.34
CA LYS A 69 14.02 4.44 -9.22
C LYS A 69 12.69 4.81 -8.58
N ILE A 70 11.67 5.04 -9.42
CA ILE A 70 10.32 5.31 -8.93
C ILE A 70 9.77 4.09 -8.20
N PHE A 71 9.28 4.30 -6.98
CA PHE A 71 8.65 3.26 -6.18
C PHE A 71 7.15 3.18 -6.49
N TYR A 72 6.67 1.99 -6.80
CA TYR A 72 5.26 1.73 -7.10
C TYR A 72 4.66 0.76 -6.09
N GLY A 73 3.75 1.24 -5.24
CA GLY A 73 3.15 0.45 -4.17
C GLY A 73 1.96 -0.41 -4.62
N VAL A 74 2.01 -1.72 -4.36
CA VAL A 74 1.06 -2.73 -4.83
C VAL A 74 0.63 -3.68 -3.72
N PRO A 75 -0.67 -4.03 -3.60
CA PRO A 75 -1.84 -3.25 -3.98
C PRO A 75 -2.06 -2.10 -2.95
N GLU A 76 -3.30 -1.63 -2.75
CA GLU A 76 -3.70 -0.49 -1.90
C GLU A 76 -2.95 -0.32 -0.55
N GLY A 77 -2.49 -1.41 0.08
CA GLY A 77 -1.72 -1.36 1.34
C GLY A 77 -0.35 -0.70 1.20
N ALA A 78 0.34 -0.95 0.08
CA ALA A 78 1.67 -0.40 -0.17
C ALA A 78 1.67 0.91 -0.97
N THR A 79 0.53 1.32 -1.54
CA THR A 79 0.43 2.59 -2.28
C THR A 79 0.89 3.79 -1.44
N LYS A 80 0.52 3.84 -0.15
CA LYS A 80 0.95 4.89 0.77
C LYS A 80 2.47 4.90 0.99
N ILE A 81 3.07 3.71 1.03
CA ILE A 81 4.52 3.52 1.18
C ILE A 81 5.21 4.11 -0.07
N GLY A 82 4.77 3.74 -1.27
CA GLY A 82 5.33 4.26 -2.52
C GLY A 82 5.24 5.79 -2.63
N VAL A 83 4.08 6.39 -2.31
CA VAL A 83 3.91 7.85 -2.32
C VAL A 83 4.85 8.54 -1.33
N ALA A 84 4.95 8.04 -0.10
CA ALA A 84 5.85 8.59 0.91
C ALA A 84 7.33 8.48 0.48
N MET A 85 7.74 7.32 -0.06
CA MET A 85 9.11 7.11 -0.52
C MET A 85 9.50 8.07 -1.65
N ASN A 86 8.64 8.18 -2.66
CA ASN A 86 8.87 9.06 -3.81
C ASN A 86 8.96 10.53 -3.36
N HIS A 87 8.11 10.96 -2.42
CA HIS A 87 8.22 12.30 -1.82
C HIS A 87 9.54 12.52 -1.06
N ILE A 88 9.95 11.58 -0.20
CA ILE A 88 11.22 11.66 0.55
C ILE A 88 12.41 11.76 -0.40
N LEU A 89 12.36 11.07 -1.54
CA LEU A 89 13.42 11.05 -2.54
C LEU A 89 13.38 12.22 -3.53
N GLY A 90 12.30 13.03 -3.53
CA GLY A 90 12.06 14.02 -4.58
C GLY A 90 11.94 13.40 -5.97
N GLN A 91 11.35 12.20 -6.05
CA GLN A 91 11.18 11.42 -7.27
C GLN A 91 9.73 11.39 -7.74
N GLU A 92 9.52 11.41 -9.06
CA GLU A 92 8.21 11.29 -9.70
C GLU A 92 7.35 10.15 -9.12
N ILE A 93 6.03 10.38 -9.04
CA ILE A 93 5.04 9.40 -8.55
C ILE A 93 4.37 8.73 -9.75
N LEU A 94 4.54 7.41 -9.86
CA LEU A 94 3.83 6.62 -10.88
C LEU A 94 2.43 6.23 -10.38
N LYS A 95 1.40 6.54 -11.17
CA LYS A 95 0.00 6.28 -10.83
C LYS A 95 -0.55 5.01 -11.50
N ALA A 96 -0.36 4.94 -12.81
CA ALA A 96 -0.83 3.87 -13.66
C ALA A 96 0.21 3.62 -14.76
N PRO A 97 0.14 2.48 -15.45
CA PRO A 97 1.03 2.24 -16.56
C PRO A 97 0.89 3.37 -17.62
N GLY A 98 1.95 4.17 -17.78
CA GLY A 98 2.00 5.33 -18.66
C GLY A 98 1.45 6.65 -18.08
N GLN A 99 1.24 6.79 -16.76
CA GLN A 99 0.87 8.05 -16.13
C GLN A 99 1.84 8.38 -14.98
N MET A 100 2.69 9.38 -15.17
CA MET A 100 3.63 9.89 -14.18
C MET A 100 3.28 11.31 -13.75
N LEU A 101 3.50 11.58 -12.47
CA LEU A 101 3.32 12.88 -11.87
C LEU A 101 4.67 13.33 -11.33
N ASP A 102 5.10 14.55 -11.65
CA ASP A 102 6.30 15.12 -11.03
C ASP A 102 6.03 15.33 -9.53
N SER A 103 6.83 14.70 -8.67
CA SER A 103 6.63 14.80 -7.22
C SER A 103 6.94 16.17 -6.66
N ILE A 104 7.83 16.94 -7.30
CA ILE A 104 8.18 18.28 -6.88
C ILE A 104 6.97 19.17 -7.16
N GLU A 105 6.47 19.16 -8.40
CA GLU A 105 5.25 19.89 -8.75
C GLU A 105 4.06 19.45 -7.89
N LEU A 106 3.87 18.14 -7.66
CA LEU A 106 2.81 17.66 -6.77
C LEU A 106 3.00 18.10 -5.32
N SER A 107 4.25 18.22 -4.85
CA SER A 107 4.52 18.72 -3.50
C SER A 107 4.17 20.20 -3.40
N ASP A 108 4.52 21.00 -4.41
CA ASP A 108 4.13 22.41 -4.49
C ASP A 108 2.60 22.56 -4.51
N ILE A 109 1.90 21.75 -5.32
CA ILE A 109 0.42 21.71 -5.37
C ILE A 109 -0.16 21.30 -4.01
N ALA A 110 0.43 20.31 -3.34
CA ALA A 110 0.03 19.89 -2.01
C ALA A 110 0.22 21.02 -0.98
N GLU A 111 1.31 21.77 -1.06
CA GLU A 111 1.55 22.95 -0.20
C GLU A 111 0.52 24.06 -0.45
N ASP A 112 0.21 24.35 -1.71
CA ASP A 112 -0.81 25.31 -2.09
C ASP A 112 -2.19 24.91 -1.55
N ILE A 113 -2.55 23.62 -1.66
CA ILE A 113 -3.79 23.10 -1.09
C ILE A 113 -3.81 23.33 0.42
N ILE A 114 -2.72 23.03 1.13
CA ILE A 114 -2.62 23.24 2.59
C ILE A 114 -2.78 24.71 2.94
N GLU A 115 -2.11 25.62 2.22
CA GLU A 115 -2.19 27.06 2.48
C GLU A 115 -3.62 27.58 2.26
N GLN A 116 -4.23 27.24 1.12
CA GLN A 116 -5.57 27.69 0.76
C GLN A 116 -6.63 27.17 1.74
N THR A 117 -6.53 25.89 2.11
CA THR A 117 -7.50 25.23 2.99
C THR A 117 -7.19 25.45 4.47
N GLY A 118 -6.03 26.01 4.84
CA GLY A 118 -5.56 26.11 6.22
C GLY A 118 -6.53 26.86 7.16
N ARG A 119 -7.27 27.84 6.64
CA ARG A 119 -8.30 28.56 7.40
C ARG A 119 -9.50 27.70 7.81
N LEU A 120 -9.71 26.56 7.17
CA LEU A 120 -10.72 25.58 7.54
C LEU A 120 -10.27 24.67 8.68
N ASN A 121 -8.99 24.72 9.04
CA ASN A 121 -8.35 23.83 10.00
C ASN A 121 -8.63 22.33 9.69
N PRO A 122 -8.34 21.86 8.46
CA PRO A 122 -8.52 20.46 8.12
C PRO A 122 -7.45 19.61 8.81
N ASN A 123 -7.84 18.40 9.24
CA ASN A 123 -6.93 17.39 9.77
C ASN A 123 -6.92 16.10 8.93
N CYS A 124 -7.62 16.13 7.80
CA CYS A 124 -7.84 14.99 6.93
C CYS A 124 -8.00 15.47 5.47
N TYR A 125 -7.24 14.88 4.55
CA TYR A 125 -7.41 15.02 3.11
C TYR A 125 -7.68 13.65 2.51
N ILE A 126 -8.69 13.53 1.65
CA ILE A 126 -9.02 12.27 0.98
C ILE A 126 -9.34 12.52 -0.49
N GLY A 127 -8.76 11.69 -1.35
CA GLY A 127 -8.83 11.85 -2.80
C GLY A 127 -9.80 10.90 -3.47
N TYR A 128 -10.61 11.42 -4.41
CA TYR A 128 -11.69 10.67 -5.05
C TYR A 128 -11.81 10.97 -6.57
N PRO A 129 -12.14 9.97 -7.42
CA PRO A 129 -12.25 8.54 -7.11
C PRO A 129 -10.89 7.87 -6.93
N ALA A 130 -10.89 6.65 -6.39
CA ALA A 130 -9.69 5.91 -6.00
C ALA A 130 -8.71 5.56 -7.15
N ASP A 131 -9.13 5.71 -8.40
CA ASP A 131 -8.35 5.45 -9.61
C ASP A 131 -7.88 6.73 -10.34
N THR A 132 -8.05 7.90 -9.71
CA THR A 132 -7.64 9.19 -10.26
C THR A 132 -6.48 9.83 -9.50
N PRO A 133 -5.73 10.76 -10.11
CA PRO A 133 -4.56 11.39 -9.49
C PRO A 133 -4.92 12.17 -8.22
N ALA A 134 -6.20 12.49 -8.03
CA ALA A 134 -6.72 13.09 -6.82
C ALA A 134 -6.40 12.25 -5.57
N LYS A 135 -6.38 10.91 -5.69
CA LYS A 135 -5.99 10.00 -4.59
C LYS A 135 -4.53 10.21 -4.20
N GLU A 136 -3.60 10.15 -5.15
CA GLU A 136 -2.17 10.34 -4.89
C GLU A 136 -1.89 11.75 -4.36
N LEU A 137 -2.53 12.78 -4.92
CA LEU A 137 -2.40 14.15 -4.46
C LEU A 137 -2.95 14.33 -3.04
N ALA A 138 -4.10 13.75 -2.70
CA ALA A 138 -4.62 13.80 -1.33
C ALA A 138 -3.71 13.10 -0.32
N LEU A 139 -3.17 11.93 -0.68
CA LEU A 139 -2.19 11.22 0.14
C LEU A 139 -0.93 12.07 0.36
N LEU A 140 -0.41 12.68 -0.70
CA LEU A 140 0.75 13.55 -0.60
C LEU A 140 0.44 14.80 0.23
N THR A 141 -0.72 15.43 0.02
CA THR A 141 -1.18 16.59 0.81
C THR A 141 -1.26 16.25 2.30
N GLN A 142 -1.86 15.11 2.65
CA GLN A 142 -1.91 14.63 4.02
C GLN A 142 -0.51 14.37 4.60
N HIS A 143 0.39 13.80 3.80
CA HIS A 143 1.77 13.55 4.20
C HIS A 143 2.55 14.84 4.46
N VAL A 144 2.49 15.80 3.54
CA VAL A 144 3.13 17.12 3.65
C VAL A 144 2.59 17.88 4.87
N LEU A 145 1.28 17.88 5.09
CA LEU A 145 0.68 18.47 6.31
C LEU A 145 1.26 17.83 7.57
N SER A 146 1.36 16.50 7.59
CA SER A 146 1.87 15.76 8.74
C SER A 146 3.33 16.10 9.02
N THR A 147 4.16 16.18 7.99
CA THR A 147 5.58 16.57 8.09
C THR A 147 5.73 18.02 8.57
N LYS A 148 4.95 18.97 8.03
CA LYS A 148 4.95 20.39 8.47
C LYS A 148 4.58 20.52 9.95
N ASN A 149 3.65 19.70 10.43
CA ASN A 149 3.26 19.63 11.83
C ASN A 149 4.20 18.78 12.70
N LYS A 150 5.35 18.32 12.17
CA LYS A 150 6.29 17.42 12.86
C LYS A 150 5.61 16.19 13.47
N PHE A 151 4.57 15.70 12.79
CA PHE A 151 3.74 14.61 13.26
C PHE A 151 3.15 14.85 14.66
N ALA A 152 2.75 16.10 14.95
CA ALA A 152 2.15 16.49 16.22
C ALA A 152 1.00 15.54 16.62
N SER A 153 0.84 15.31 17.93
CA SER A 153 0.01 14.25 18.52
C SER A 153 -1.49 14.30 18.25
N GLU A 154 -1.98 15.33 17.55
CA GLU A 154 -3.34 15.28 17.01
C GLU A 154 -3.37 14.19 15.95
N LYS A 155 -4.33 13.28 16.05
CA LYS A 155 -4.38 12.02 15.30
C LYS A 155 -4.63 12.29 13.82
N LEU A 156 -3.60 12.72 13.10
CA LEU A 156 -3.59 12.79 11.65
C LEU A 156 -3.66 11.35 11.14
N ILE A 157 -4.57 11.13 10.20
CA ILE A 157 -4.82 9.84 9.57
C ILE A 157 -4.47 9.97 8.09
N MET A 158 -3.98 8.89 7.49
CA MET A 158 -3.76 8.80 6.05
C MET A 158 -4.93 8.05 5.39
N PRO A 159 -6.12 8.63 5.15
CA PRO A 159 -7.20 7.88 4.53
C PRO A 159 -6.98 7.71 3.03
N MET A 160 -7.58 6.67 2.45
CA MET A 160 -7.53 6.42 1.00
C MET A 160 -8.76 5.64 0.57
N PHE A 161 -9.46 6.07 -0.48
CA PHE A 161 -10.53 5.25 -1.04
C PHE A 161 -9.98 3.99 -1.72
N ARG A 162 -10.79 2.93 -1.69
CA ARG A 162 -10.55 1.68 -2.42
C ARG A 162 -11.20 1.73 -3.79
N GLN A 163 -10.59 1.05 -4.76
CA GLN A 163 -11.25 0.82 -6.05
C GLN A 163 -12.39 -0.19 -5.92
N VAL A 164 -12.20 -1.19 -5.04
CA VAL A 164 -13.18 -2.26 -4.82
C VAL A 164 -13.40 -2.42 -3.32
N THR A 165 -14.66 -2.39 -2.89
CA THR A 165 -15.02 -2.65 -1.49
C THR A 165 -14.50 -4.02 -1.07
N LYS A 166 -13.80 -4.06 0.05
CA LYS A 166 -13.24 -5.31 0.56
C LYS A 166 -14.33 -6.10 1.27
N THR A 167 -14.57 -7.34 0.85
CA THR A 167 -15.62 -8.22 1.43
C THR A 167 -15.08 -9.18 2.50
N HIS A 168 -13.81 -9.07 2.87
CA HIS A 168 -13.12 -10.00 3.78
C HIS A 168 -12.12 -9.26 4.70
N GLY A 169 -11.68 -9.91 5.77
CA GLY A 169 -10.81 -9.33 6.80
C GLY A 169 -11.59 -8.80 8.01
N ASP A 170 -10.91 -8.02 8.86
CA ASP A 170 -11.57 -7.41 10.03
C ASP A 170 -12.67 -6.43 9.58
N GLU A 171 -13.75 -6.33 10.35
CA GLU A 171 -14.95 -5.52 9.99
C GLU A 171 -14.58 -4.07 9.66
N LYS A 172 -13.64 -3.48 10.42
CA LYS A 172 -13.08 -2.13 10.18
C LYS A 172 -12.40 -1.95 8.82
N ASP A 173 -12.09 -3.04 8.11
CA ASP A 173 -11.40 -3.03 6.82
C ASP A 173 -12.32 -3.27 5.64
N GLN A 174 -13.59 -3.61 5.89
CA GLN A 174 -14.60 -3.97 4.88
C GLN A 174 -15.29 -2.75 4.27
N HIS A 175 -14.74 -1.56 4.49
CA HIS A 175 -15.24 -0.31 3.94
C HIS A 175 -14.59 0.03 2.60
N SER A 176 -15.17 1.01 1.90
CA SER A 176 -14.64 1.60 0.67
C SER A 176 -13.37 2.43 0.88
N TYR A 177 -12.71 2.33 2.04
CA TYR A 177 -11.50 3.09 2.39
C TYR A 177 -10.46 2.27 3.18
N VAL A 178 -9.22 2.74 3.17
CA VAL A 178 -8.08 2.26 3.96
C VAL A 178 -7.63 3.39 4.88
N GLY A 179 -7.88 3.23 6.18
CA GLY A 179 -7.82 4.35 7.13
C GLY A 179 -9.11 5.17 6.97
N LYS A 180 -10.03 5.00 7.92
CA LYS A 180 -11.32 5.69 7.88
C LYS A 180 -11.08 7.20 7.93
N PRO A 181 -11.60 8.02 6.99
CA PRO A 181 -11.57 9.46 7.15
C PRO A 181 -12.36 9.87 8.39
N GLU A 182 -11.79 10.73 9.21
CA GLU A 182 -12.33 11.20 10.49
C GLU A 182 -11.96 12.68 10.66
N GLY A 183 -12.85 13.45 11.29
CA GLY A 183 -12.62 14.87 11.56
C GLY A 183 -12.92 15.79 10.37
N ARG A 184 -12.27 16.95 10.38
CA ARG A 184 -12.46 18.04 9.42
C ARG A 184 -11.72 17.71 8.15
N THR A 185 -12.48 17.28 7.14
CA THR A 185 -11.97 16.65 5.94
C THR A 185 -12.14 17.55 4.73
N VAL A 186 -11.08 17.67 3.94
CA VAL A 186 -11.11 18.24 2.60
C VAL A 186 -11.14 17.11 1.57
N LEU A 187 -12.12 17.15 0.68
CA LEU A 187 -12.18 16.23 -0.47
C LEU A 187 -11.33 16.78 -1.61
N VAL A 188 -10.39 15.99 -2.10
CA VAL A 188 -9.67 16.28 -3.34
C VAL A 188 -10.34 15.46 -4.44
N ILE A 189 -10.97 16.10 -5.42
CA ILE A 189 -11.82 15.44 -6.41
C ILE A 189 -11.27 15.64 -7.81
N ASN A 190 -11.18 14.56 -8.60
CA ASN A 190 -10.87 14.69 -10.02
C ASN A 190 -11.98 15.45 -10.77
N GLY A 191 -11.62 16.59 -11.36
CA GLY A 191 -12.54 17.51 -12.05
C GLY A 191 -13.33 16.84 -13.17
N PRO A 192 -12.67 16.16 -14.13
CA PRO A 192 -13.37 15.43 -15.20
C PRO A 192 -14.39 14.44 -14.67
N TRP A 193 -14.03 13.63 -13.67
CA TRP A 193 -14.95 12.69 -13.04
C TRP A 193 -16.15 13.41 -12.38
N ALA A 194 -15.90 14.50 -11.65
CA ALA A 194 -16.94 15.27 -10.97
C ALA A 194 -17.96 15.91 -11.93
N LYS A 195 -17.57 16.21 -13.18
CA LYS A 195 -18.47 16.75 -14.21
C LYS A 195 -19.55 15.74 -14.62
N GLU A 196 -19.27 14.45 -14.49
CA GLU A 196 -20.12 13.37 -15.02
C GLU A 196 -20.85 12.57 -13.94
N ASN A 197 -20.51 12.77 -12.66
CA ASN A 197 -20.98 11.92 -11.56
C ASN A 197 -21.51 12.73 -10.39
N ASN A 198 -22.54 12.20 -9.71
CA ASN A 198 -22.98 12.71 -8.42
C ASN A 198 -22.07 12.13 -7.33
N PHE A 199 -21.65 12.98 -6.38
CA PHE A 199 -20.83 12.60 -5.24
C PHE A 199 -21.49 12.96 -3.90
N GLU A 200 -22.80 13.18 -3.89
CA GLU A 200 -23.58 13.40 -2.67
C GLU A 200 -23.37 12.30 -1.62
N ASP A 201 -23.16 11.06 -2.07
CA ASP A 201 -22.88 9.91 -1.21
C ASP A 201 -21.59 10.08 -0.39
N LEU A 202 -20.66 10.96 -0.81
CA LEU A 202 -19.43 11.26 -0.07
C LEU A 202 -19.66 12.12 1.19
N PHE A 203 -20.77 12.87 1.26
CA PHE A 203 -21.10 13.66 2.46
C PHE A 203 -21.69 12.81 3.60
N GLY A 204 -22.03 11.53 3.33
CA GLY A 204 -22.60 10.61 4.32
C GLY A 204 -21.58 9.83 5.15
N ILE A 205 -20.27 10.08 5.01
CA ILE A 205 -19.25 9.28 5.68
C ILE A 205 -19.26 9.56 7.19
N THR A 206 -19.71 8.58 7.98
CA THR A 206 -19.88 8.73 9.42
C THR A 206 -18.57 9.10 10.13
N GLY A 207 -18.58 10.19 10.89
CA GLY A 207 -17.40 10.67 11.64
C GLY A 207 -16.52 11.64 10.85
N THR A 208 -16.91 11.98 9.63
CA THR A 208 -16.28 12.98 8.77
C THR A 208 -17.15 14.25 8.70
N GLU A 209 -16.55 15.41 8.91
CA GLU A 209 -17.12 16.72 8.58
C GLU A 209 -16.45 17.20 7.30
N ILE A 210 -17.16 17.25 6.18
CA ILE A 210 -16.62 17.78 4.93
C ILE A 210 -16.59 19.31 5.02
N VAL A 211 -15.40 19.89 5.15
CA VAL A 211 -15.22 21.34 5.36
C VAL A 211 -14.81 22.08 4.09
N GLY A 212 -14.34 21.34 3.08
CA GLY A 212 -13.91 21.92 1.81
C GLY A 212 -13.79 20.89 0.70
N ILE A 213 -13.84 21.36 -0.54
CA ILE A 213 -13.61 20.57 -1.75
C ILE A 213 -12.53 21.26 -2.60
N VAL A 214 -11.55 20.49 -3.03
CA VAL A 214 -10.52 20.88 -3.99
C VAL A 214 -10.79 20.08 -5.26
N TYR A 215 -11.16 20.73 -6.36
CA TYR A 215 -11.24 20.06 -7.65
C TYR A 215 -9.86 20.04 -8.29
N THR A 216 -9.51 18.96 -8.98
CA THR A 216 -8.20 18.81 -9.64
C THR A 216 -8.43 18.36 -11.07
N ASP A 217 -8.02 19.16 -12.05
CA ASP A 217 -7.91 18.71 -13.44
C ASP A 217 -6.44 18.66 -13.84
N ILE A 218 -5.76 17.65 -13.29
CA ILE A 218 -4.32 17.46 -13.52
C ILE A 218 -4.02 17.17 -15.01
N ALA A 219 -5.02 16.77 -15.80
CA ALA A 219 -4.84 16.52 -17.23
C ALA A 219 -4.94 17.79 -18.08
N GLU A 220 -5.77 18.77 -17.68
CA GLU A 220 -6.02 19.98 -18.47
C GLU A 220 -5.36 21.25 -17.90
N GLY A 221 -4.79 21.21 -16.70
CA GLY A 221 -4.19 22.39 -16.06
C GLY A 221 -5.24 23.45 -15.68
N VAL A 222 -6.52 23.07 -15.59
CA VAL A 222 -7.63 24.00 -15.39
C VAL A 222 -8.53 23.51 -14.26
N ILE A 223 -8.68 24.30 -13.20
CA ILE A 223 -9.69 24.02 -12.18
C ILE A 223 -10.90 24.93 -12.38
N GLU A 224 -12.06 24.35 -12.64
CA GLU A 224 -13.33 25.08 -12.80
C GLU A 224 -14.22 25.00 -11.55
N LYS A 225 -14.95 26.09 -11.27
CA LYS A 225 -15.90 26.20 -10.16
C LYS A 225 -17.21 25.47 -10.51
N LYS A 226 -17.44 24.29 -9.94
CA LYS A 226 -18.76 23.68 -10.06
C LYS A 226 -19.00 22.59 -9.01
N TYR A 227 -20.14 22.69 -8.29
CA TYR A 227 -20.79 21.65 -7.47
C TYR A 227 -20.42 21.48 -5.98
N ALA A 228 -20.33 22.55 -5.17
CA ALA A 228 -20.29 22.39 -3.70
C ALA A 228 -21.60 22.85 -3.04
N PRO A 229 -22.05 22.21 -1.94
CA PRO A 229 -23.07 22.77 -1.05
C PRO A 229 -22.72 24.21 -0.62
N ASP A 230 -23.74 25.03 -0.31
CA ASP A 230 -23.55 26.45 0.02
C ASP A 230 -22.64 26.69 1.25
N ASP A 231 -22.49 25.68 2.11
CA ASP A 231 -21.66 25.69 3.32
C ASP A 231 -20.26 25.08 3.13
N VAL A 232 -19.93 24.59 1.93
CA VAL A 232 -18.64 23.95 1.62
C VAL A 232 -17.80 24.86 0.74
N GLU A 233 -16.58 25.16 1.19
CA GLU A 233 -15.69 26.04 0.45
C GLU A 233 -14.96 25.30 -0.67
N VAL A 234 -14.83 25.98 -1.82
CA VAL A 234 -14.18 25.45 -3.02
C VAL A 234 -12.85 26.14 -3.25
N PHE A 235 -11.79 25.34 -3.41
CA PHE A 235 -10.41 25.80 -3.64
C PHE A 235 -9.85 25.33 -4.98
N TYR A 236 -8.79 26.00 -5.44
CA TYR A 236 -8.18 25.81 -6.77
C TYR A 236 -6.66 25.74 -6.63
N ALA A 237 -6.02 24.61 -6.96
CA ALA A 237 -4.57 24.50 -7.09
C ALA A 237 -4.09 24.61 -8.55
N ASP A 238 -3.06 25.39 -8.86
CA ASP A 238 -2.59 25.47 -10.24
C ASP A 238 -2.12 24.08 -10.72
N GLY A 239 -2.61 23.63 -11.87
CA GLY A 239 -2.37 22.26 -12.31
C GLY A 239 -0.97 22.13 -12.90
N GLY A 240 -0.07 21.46 -12.18
CA GLY A 240 1.19 20.97 -12.74
C GLY A 240 0.94 20.14 -14.01
N THR A 241 1.87 20.18 -14.96
CA THR A 241 1.68 19.46 -16.22
C THR A 241 1.98 17.99 -15.98
N LEU A 242 1.04 17.09 -16.31
CA LEU A 242 1.32 15.65 -16.34
C LEU A 242 2.38 15.35 -17.41
N ILE A 243 3.65 15.27 -17.03
CA ILE A 243 4.72 14.91 -17.98
C ILE A 243 4.70 13.39 -18.17
N LEU A 244 4.25 12.97 -19.34
CA LEU A 244 4.27 11.57 -19.77
C LEU A 244 5.68 11.17 -20.23
N ASN A 245 6.62 11.06 -19.30
CA ASN A 245 7.89 10.40 -19.57
C ASN A 245 7.77 8.91 -19.23
N ASN A 246 8.39 8.03 -20.02
CA ASN A 246 8.56 6.65 -19.60
C ASN A 246 9.65 6.61 -18.52
N PRO A 247 9.39 6.04 -17.33
CA PRO A 247 10.39 5.98 -16.29
C PRO A 247 11.53 5.06 -16.73
N SER A 248 12.76 5.41 -16.36
CA SER A 248 13.94 4.57 -16.65
C SER A 248 13.89 3.19 -15.98
N GLY A 249 12.95 3.00 -15.06
CA GLY A 249 12.64 1.76 -14.37
C GLY A 249 11.85 2.02 -13.09
N VAL A 250 11.10 1.02 -12.64
CA VAL A 250 10.28 1.08 -11.43
C VAL A 250 10.65 -0.04 -10.48
N VAL A 251 10.57 0.24 -9.18
CA VAL A 251 10.68 -0.78 -8.13
C VAL A 251 9.31 -0.95 -7.50
N GLU A 252 8.78 -2.16 -7.58
CA GLU A 252 7.50 -2.48 -6.97
C GLU A 252 7.69 -2.69 -5.45
N VAL A 253 6.75 -2.19 -4.64
CA VAL A 253 6.75 -2.38 -3.19
C VAL A 253 5.44 -3.05 -2.79
N GLU A 254 5.51 -4.19 -2.09
CA GLU A 254 4.35 -4.91 -1.54
C GLU A 254 4.48 -5.02 -0.02
N ASP A 255 3.39 -4.72 0.70
CA ASP A 255 3.39 -4.69 2.17
C ASP A 255 3.52 -6.11 2.75
N VAL A 256 2.73 -7.05 2.23
CA VAL A 256 2.78 -8.46 2.62
C VAL A 256 2.70 -9.37 1.41
N THR A 257 3.77 -10.11 1.17
CA THR A 257 3.82 -11.16 0.15
C THR A 257 3.40 -12.49 0.77
N THR A 258 2.32 -13.07 0.22
CA THR A 258 1.87 -14.45 0.52
C THR A 258 2.17 -15.34 -0.68
N THR A 259 1.24 -15.36 -1.64
CA THR A 259 1.40 -16.07 -2.92
C THR A 259 1.98 -15.19 -4.02
N GLY A 260 2.15 -13.89 -3.78
CA GLY A 260 2.70 -12.92 -4.74
C GLY A 260 1.78 -12.61 -5.95
N GLY A 261 0.57 -13.17 -6.01
CA GLY A 261 -0.29 -13.04 -7.19
C GLY A 261 -0.69 -11.60 -7.53
N SER A 262 -0.82 -10.73 -6.52
CA SER A 262 -1.09 -9.30 -6.73
C SER A 262 0.11 -8.59 -7.35
N ALA A 263 1.32 -8.84 -6.81
CA ALA A 263 2.54 -8.24 -7.34
C ALA A 263 2.92 -8.76 -8.73
N ILE A 264 2.88 -10.08 -8.96
CA ILE A 264 3.15 -10.69 -10.28
C ILE A 264 2.22 -10.10 -11.35
N LYS A 265 0.92 -9.99 -11.04
CA LYS A 265 -0.06 -9.40 -11.96
C LYS A 265 0.32 -7.96 -12.30
N LYS A 266 0.72 -7.17 -11.30
CA LYS A 266 1.04 -5.76 -11.52
C LYS A 266 2.35 -5.58 -12.28
N ALA A 267 3.39 -6.32 -11.94
CA ALA A 267 4.63 -6.34 -12.69
C ALA A 267 4.41 -6.70 -14.17
N TYR A 268 3.51 -7.64 -14.47
CA TYR A 268 3.08 -7.94 -15.83
C TYR A 268 2.36 -6.75 -16.50
N GLU A 269 1.38 -6.14 -15.83
CA GLU A 269 0.66 -4.96 -16.36
C GLU A 269 1.61 -3.78 -16.65
N LEU A 270 2.59 -3.53 -15.80
CA LEU A 270 3.62 -2.50 -16.01
C LEU A 270 4.45 -2.81 -17.27
N ARG A 271 4.91 -4.05 -17.44
CA ARG A 271 5.62 -4.48 -18.66
C ARG A 271 4.78 -4.35 -19.92
N GLN A 272 3.48 -4.64 -19.86
CA GLN A 272 2.57 -4.47 -21.00
C GLN A 272 2.43 -3.02 -21.45
N ALA A 273 2.70 -2.07 -20.56
CA ALA A 273 2.75 -0.65 -20.87
C ALA A 273 4.16 -0.12 -21.12
N ASP A 274 5.11 -1.01 -21.47
CA ASP A 274 6.50 -0.65 -21.74
C ASP A 274 7.24 -0.02 -20.54
N ILE A 275 6.79 -0.33 -19.32
CA ILE A 275 7.48 0.08 -18.10
C ILE A 275 8.37 -1.05 -17.60
N LYS A 276 9.67 -0.77 -17.50
CA LYS A 276 10.66 -1.71 -16.98
C LYS A 276 10.52 -1.83 -15.46
N VAL A 277 10.20 -3.04 -14.97
CA VAL A 277 10.25 -3.37 -13.55
C VAL A 277 11.66 -3.86 -13.20
N GLU A 278 12.40 -3.08 -12.42
CA GLU A 278 13.80 -3.32 -12.04
C GLU A 278 13.92 -4.28 -10.84
N GLY A 279 12.88 -4.38 -10.02
CA GLY A 279 12.83 -5.26 -8.87
C GLY A 279 11.52 -5.15 -8.11
N VAL A 280 11.32 -6.07 -7.18
CA VAL A 280 10.18 -6.09 -6.25
C VAL A 280 10.71 -6.20 -4.82
N ILE A 281 10.22 -5.32 -3.93
CA ILE A 281 10.49 -5.34 -2.50
C ILE A 281 9.23 -5.78 -1.76
N GLY A 282 9.27 -6.95 -1.14
CA GLY A 282 8.28 -7.35 -0.13
C GLY A 282 8.70 -6.85 1.24
N VAL A 283 7.94 -5.91 1.83
CA VAL A 283 8.21 -5.41 3.20
C VAL A 283 8.13 -6.55 4.20
N THR A 284 7.18 -7.48 4.02
CA THR A 284 7.16 -8.75 4.75
C THR A 284 6.85 -9.91 3.81
N ASN A 285 7.61 -10.99 3.92
CA ASN A 285 7.35 -12.24 3.23
C ASN A 285 6.89 -13.32 4.20
N ARG A 286 5.66 -13.82 4.02
CA ARG A 286 5.12 -14.90 4.85
C ARG A 286 5.81 -16.25 4.58
N THR A 287 6.66 -16.34 3.56
CA THR A 287 7.37 -17.54 3.11
C THR A 287 6.43 -18.70 2.83
N GLU A 288 5.25 -18.37 2.31
CA GLU A 288 4.27 -19.34 1.86
C GLU A 288 4.54 -19.75 0.42
N LEU A 289 4.13 -20.97 0.09
CA LEU A 289 4.01 -21.46 -1.27
C LEU A 289 2.86 -20.72 -1.98
N THR A 290 3.02 -20.51 -3.29
CA THR A 290 1.93 -20.17 -4.22
C THR A 290 0.78 -21.21 -4.14
N PRO A 291 -0.41 -20.96 -4.71
CA PRO A 291 -1.55 -21.87 -4.55
C PRO A 291 -1.25 -23.31 -4.99
N ILE A 292 -1.44 -24.28 -4.10
CA ILE A 292 -1.07 -25.68 -4.25
C ILE A 292 -2.21 -26.43 -4.95
N PRO A 293 -2.03 -26.92 -6.19
CA PRO A 293 -3.07 -27.68 -6.88
C PRO A 293 -3.49 -28.93 -6.08
N GLY A 294 -4.80 -29.11 -5.90
CA GLY A 294 -5.37 -30.23 -5.15
C GLY A 294 -5.45 -30.02 -3.63
N LEU A 295 -4.88 -28.93 -3.10
CA LEU A 295 -4.97 -28.58 -1.68
C LEU A 295 -5.66 -27.23 -1.46
N ASP A 296 -5.29 -26.21 -2.21
CA ASP A 296 -5.95 -24.90 -2.15
C ASP A 296 -7.24 -24.88 -3.00
N ASP A 297 -8.06 -23.85 -2.78
CA ASP A 297 -9.31 -23.63 -3.51
C ASP A 297 -9.09 -23.63 -5.04
N PRO A 298 -9.85 -24.43 -5.81
CA PRO A 298 -9.65 -24.56 -7.25
C PRO A 298 -9.76 -23.24 -8.03
N GLU A 299 -10.61 -22.31 -7.60
CA GLU A 299 -10.75 -21.00 -8.24
C GLU A 299 -9.52 -20.13 -7.99
N VAL A 300 -8.98 -20.17 -6.77
CA VAL A 300 -7.73 -19.49 -6.41
C VAL A 300 -6.56 -20.03 -7.23
N VAL A 301 -6.45 -21.35 -7.37
CA VAL A 301 -5.42 -22.00 -8.20
C VAL A 301 -5.58 -21.63 -9.67
N ALA A 302 -6.80 -21.67 -10.21
CA ALA A 302 -7.07 -21.32 -11.62
C ALA A 302 -6.75 -19.83 -11.91
N ALA A 303 -7.14 -18.93 -11.00
CA ALA A 303 -6.84 -17.51 -11.11
C ALA A 303 -5.31 -17.26 -11.09
N PHE A 304 -4.58 -17.92 -10.19
CA PHE A 304 -3.13 -17.81 -10.12
C PHE A 304 -2.46 -18.39 -11.37
N LYS A 305 -2.87 -19.57 -11.84
CA LYS A 305 -2.35 -20.20 -13.07
C LYS A 305 -2.46 -19.25 -14.27
N LYS A 306 -3.58 -18.55 -14.41
CA LYS A 306 -3.78 -17.55 -15.47
C LYS A 306 -2.82 -16.37 -15.34
N ILE A 307 -2.69 -15.80 -14.13
CA ILE A 307 -1.78 -14.68 -13.87
C ILE A 307 -0.33 -15.09 -14.17
N TYR A 308 0.11 -16.22 -13.63
CA TYR A 308 1.46 -16.74 -13.79
C TYR A 308 1.79 -17.03 -15.27
N GLN A 309 0.87 -17.67 -16.00
CA GLN A 309 1.07 -17.98 -17.42
C GLN A 309 1.18 -16.71 -18.27
N HIS A 310 0.34 -15.70 -18.01
CA HIS A 310 0.45 -14.42 -18.70
C HIS A 310 1.77 -13.71 -18.38
N ALA A 311 2.17 -13.71 -17.10
CA ALA A 311 3.35 -13.01 -16.62
C ALA A 311 4.69 -13.61 -17.08
N THR A 312 4.75 -14.94 -17.19
CA THR A 312 5.99 -15.69 -17.44
C THR A 312 6.04 -16.37 -18.81
N GLY A 313 4.89 -16.61 -19.44
CA GLY A 313 4.76 -17.49 -20.62
C GLY A 313 4.88 -18.98 -20.29
N LEU A 314 5.08 -19.36 -19.02
CA LEU A 314 5.26 -20.75 -18.58
C LEU A 314 3.96 -21.35 -18.07
N GLU A 315 3.83 -22.68 -18.17
CA GLU A 315 2.74 -23.38 -17.50
C GLU A 315 2.97 -23.46 -15.99
N TYR A 316 1.95 -23.13 -15.20
CA TYR A 316 1.97 -23.38 -13.76
C TYR A 316 1.75 -24.86 -13.45
N ILE A 317 2.83 -25.57 -13.15
CA ILE A 317 2.85 -27.03 -12.92
C ILE A 317 2.75 -27.43 -11.44
N GLY A 318 3.06 -26.52 -10.52
CA GLY A 318 3.11 -26.81 -9.09
C GLY A 318 3.44 -25.59 -8.25
N ALA A 319 3.27 -25.72 -6.94
CA ALA A 319 3.55 -24.64 -6.00
C ALA A 319 5.04 -24.34 -5.89
N MET A 320 5.38 -23.06 -5.69
CA MET A 320 6.74 -22.54 -5.61
C MET A 320 6.80 -21.37 -4.64
N GLY A 321 8.00 -20.87 -4.32
CA GLY A 321 8.15 -19.61 -3.61
C GLY A 321 7.82 -18.41 -4.50
N VAL A 322 7.45 -17.28 -3.88
CA VAL A 322 7.25 -16.02 -4.62
C VAL A 322 8.53 -15.58 -5.36
N SER A 323 9.70 -15.81 -4.77
CA SER A 323 10.99 -15.54 -5.42
C SER A 323 11.14 -16.33 -6.72
N ASP A 324 10.83 -17.62 -6.72
CA ASP A 324 10.94 -18.48 -7.92
C ASP A 324 10.01 -17.97 -9.04
N ALA A 325 8.81 -17.52 -8.69
CA ALA A 325 7.87 -16.95 -9.66
C ALA A 325 8.40 -15.66 -10.31
N PHE A 326 9.09 -14.81 -9.54
CA PHE A 326 9.73 -13.60 -10.06
C PHE A 326 11.03 -13.92 -10.83
N ASP A 327 11.78 -14.95 -10.43
CA ASP A 327 12.94 -15.44 -11.18
C ASP A 327 12.54 -15.91 -12.58
N HIS A 328 11.39 -16.59 -12.71
CA HIS A 328 10.81 -16.95 -14.02
C HIS A 328 10.39 -15.73 -14.85
N MET A 329 10.07 -14.60 -14.22
CA MET A 329 9.83 -13.33 -14.91
C MET A 329 11.14 -12.60 -15.25
N GLY A 330 12.29 -13.02 -14.71
CA GLY A 330 13.54 -12.27 -14.77
C GLY A 330 13.47 -10.93 -14.02
N ILE A 331 12.76 -10.89 -12.89
CA ILE A 331 12.68 -9.72 -12.01
C ILE A 331 13.29 -10.09 -10.65
N PRO A 332 14.28 -9.35 -10.14
CA PRO A 332 14.78 -9.57 -8.78
C PRO A 332 13.68 -9.36 -7.74
N TYR A 333 13.52 -10.31 -6.83
CA TYR A 333 12.64 -10.20 -5.68
C TYR A 333 13.46 -10.15 -4.38
N HIS A 334 13.14 -9.19 -3.52
CA HIS A 334 13.80 -9.00 -2.23
C HIS A 334 12.76 -8.88 -1.12
N ALA A 335 12.93 -9.64 -0.04
CA ALA A 335 12.14 -9.47 1.17
C ALA A 335 12.95 -8.71 2.22
N MET A 336 12.37 -7.68 2.85
CA MET A 336 13.00 -6.96 3.95
C MET A 336 12.99 -7.76 5.24
N ILE A 337 11.98 -8.60 5.44
CA ILE A 337 11.91 -9.56 6.54
C ILE A 337 11.01 -10.73 6.14
N THR A 338 11.31 -11.91 6.66
CA THR A 338 10.56 -13.14 6.44
C THR A 338 9.92 -13.63 7.73
N ALA A 339 8.82 -14.35 7.62
CA ALA A 339 8.11 -14.87 8.78
C ALA A 339 8.97 -15.76 9.71
N PRO A 340 9.84 -16.66 9.22
CA PRO A 340 10.79 -17.39 10.06
C PRO A 340 11.72 -16.50 10.89
N GLU A 341 12.00 -15.28 10.45
CA GLU A 341 12.93 -14.36 11.15
C GLU A 341 12.27 -13.62 12.32
N PHE A 342 10.96 -13.34 12.27
CA PHE A 342 10.29 -12.60 13.35
C PHE A 342 9.29 -13.43 14.17
N LEU A 343 8.71 -14.51 13.62
CA LEU A 343 7.69 -15.29 14.32
C LEU A 343 8.17 -15.89 15.66
N PRO A 344 9.42 -16.40 15.80
CA PRO A 344 9.88 -16.88 17.10
C PRO A 344 9.79 -15.81 18.20
N GLU A 345 10.17 -14.57 17.89
CA GLU A 345 10.11 -13.45 18.82
C GLU A 345 8.67 -12.98 19.07
N ALA A 346 7.85 -12.91 18.02
CA ALA A 346 6.43 -12.56 18.16
C ALA A 346 5.66 -13.57 19.04
N VAL A 347 5.92 -14.87 18.85
CA VAL A 347 5.32 -15.95 19.66
C VAL A 347 5.77 -15.83 21.10
N LYS A 348 7.07 -15.65 21.35
CA LYS A 348 7.63 -15.45 22.69
C LYS A 348 7.01 -14.23 23.40
N ALA A 349 6.77 -13.13 22.69
CA ALA A 349 6.16 -11.93 23.24
C ALA A 349 4.65 -12.08 23.55
N SER A 350 3.98 -13.01 22.88
CA SER A 350 2.52 -13.13 22.92
C SER A 350 1.94 -13.96 24.09
N ASP A 351 2.80 -14.57 24.91
CA ASP A 351 2.47 -15.46 26.06
C ASP A 351 1.42 -16.53 25.71
N LYS A 352 1.54 -17.12 24.51
CA LYS A 352 0.51 -18.02 23.96
C LYS A 352 0.77 -19.47 24.31
N CYS A 353 -0.31 -20.24 24.38
CA CYS A 353 -0.29 -21.64 24.78
C CYS A 353 0.41 -22.54 23.73
N PRO A 354 0.99 -23.68 24.16
CA PRO A 354 1.69 -24.64 23.28
C PRO A 354 0.86 -25.11 22.08
N GLU A 355 -0.46 -25.18 22.21
CA GLU A 355 -1.38 -25.60 21.14
C GLU A 355 -1.36 -24.62 19.97
N LEU A 356 -1.26 -23.33 20.25
CA LEU A 356 -1.21 -22.28 19.25
C LEU A 356 0.10 -22.32 18.47
N VAL A 357 1.20 -22.54 19.17
CA VAL A 357 2.51 -22.71 18.54
C VAL A 357 2.50 -23.90 17.59
N LYS A 358 2.00 -25.05 18.05
CA LYS A 358 1.85 -26.25 17.20
C LYS A 358 0.93 -25.99 16.00
N ALA A 359 -0.06 -25.10 16.12
CA ALA A 359 -0.92 -24.73 14.99
C ALA A 359 -0.15 -23.95 13.91
N ILE A 360 0.66 -22.97 14.30
CA ILE A 360 1.51 -22.20 13.39
C ILE A 360 2.56 -23.12 12.73
N GLU A 361 3.18 -24.03 13.47
CA GLU A 361 4.13 -24.99 12.90
C GLU A 361 3.47 -25.93 11.88
N ARG A 362 2.22 -26.38 12.13
CA ARG A 362 1.43 -27.17 11.16
C ARG A 362 1.09 -26.38 9.91
N GLU A 363 0.78 -25.09 10.05
CA GLU A 363 0.56 -24.19 8.91
C GLU A 363 1.82 -24.15 8.02
N PHE A 364 3.00 -23.91 8.60
CA PHE A 364 4.26 -23.89 7.85
C PHE A 364 4.63 -25.24 7.22
N LYS A 365 4.32 -26.36 7.89
CA LYS A 365 4.50 -27.69 7.30
C LYS A 365 3.63 -27.91 6.06
N THR A 366 2.47 -27.28 6.01
CA THR A 366 1.45 -27.50 4.97
C THR A 366 1.60 -26.51 3.81
N TYR A 367 1.83 -25.24 4.14
CA TYR A 367 1.84 -24.13 3.18
C TYR A 367 3.16 -23.37 3.12
N GLY A 368 4.10 -23.62 4.03
CA GLY A 368 5.39 -22.93 4.06
C GLY A 368 6.36 -23.48 3.03
N LEU A 369 7.20 -22.59 2.49
CA LEU A 369 8.34 -22.96 1.66
C LEU A 369 9.34 -23.84 2.43
N GLN A 370 9.42 -23.62 3.74
CA GLN A 370 10.18 -24.44 4.68
C GLN A 370 9.35 -24.69 5.95
N SER A 371 9.62 -25.80 6.63
CA SER A 371 9.05 -26.05 7.95
C SER A 371 9.62 -25.08 8.98
N LEU A 372 8.78 -24.58 9.88
CA LEU A 372 9.18 -23.70 10.98
C LEU A 372 9.11 -24.46 12.31
N LYS A 373 10.11 -24.25 13.18
CA LYS A 373 10.10 -24.70 14.57
C LYS A 373 10.19 -23.50 15.49
N LEU A 374 9.23 -23.36 16.39
CA LEU A 374 9.08 -22.21 17.29
C LEU A 374 9.52 -22.51 18.73
N GLY A 375 9.94 -23.75 19.02
CA GLY A 375 10.75 -24.07 20.19
C GLY A 375 10.01 -24.15 21.53
N VAL A 376 8.74 -24.55 21.53
CA VAL A 376 8.04 -24.92 22.78
C VAL A 376 8.35 -26.40 23.07
N GLU A 377 9.43 -26.64 23.81
CA GLU A 377 9.72 -27.96 24.42
C GLU A 377 8.81 -28.24 25.62
#